data_AF-A0A7J4T4M3-F1
#
_entry.id   AF-A0A7J4T4M3-F1
#
_cell.length_a   1.000
_cell.length_b   1.000
_cell.length_c   1.000
_cell.angle_alpha   90.00
_cell.angle_beta   90.00
_cell.angle_gamma   90.00
#
_symmetry.space_group_name_H-M   'P 1'
#
loop_
_entity.id
_entity.type
_entity.pdbx_description
1 polymer ?
#
loop_
_entity_poly.entity_id
_entity_poly.type
_entity_poly.pdbx_seq_one_letter_code
_entity_poly.pdbx_strand_id
1 'polypeptide(L)'
;MSVTTHMLRFVGSFLIGIALISIGIDHFVNPDWYVPIVPSLLGVPEFWVLFSGVVEIVVGLGLLFPKTRTYASLCGAWLLVFLYIANANMWINNIPLDGITYSTPWHVARLVIQIILILLLCWIGEITPFKGKEKLYHQLEIFEGRITSMGFSSGHRFVIGQWNDTPFGSFNDIMWVTPNQKRILVCGDEKIASYISSMYTFEEVAIQPVSIDENPNGLQIKTNSIEISLEWSKGFTIPFRRSLFFIKNVESWFAKIFFKTKTYGITNNHRKEWYMINHLSNVIQCEGYMNNETLGTLSNIDETCGFGFSDPPRKPSSVLVKTHIL
;
A
#
# COMPACT_ATOMS: atom_id res chain seq x y z
N MET A 1 14.06 16.45 15.05
CA MET A 1 15.25 16.17 14.22
C MET A 1 16.29 17.24 14.49
N SER A 2 17.58 16.90 14.48
CA SER A 2 18.67 17.86 14.70
C SER A 2 18.86 18.78 13.49
N VAL A 3 19.34 20.01 13.73
CA VAL A 3 19.74 20.98 12.68
C VAL A 3 20.69 20.33 11.65
N THR A 4 21.61 19.50 12.13
CA THR A 4 22.55 18.73 11.32
C THR A 4 21.87 17.83 10.29
N THR A 5 20.77 17.17 10.65
CA THR A 5 20.06 16.26 9.72
C THR A 5 19.39 17.04 8.59
N HIS A 6 18.83 18.21 8.89
CA HIS A 6 18.23 19.07 7.88
C HIS A 6 19.27 19.61 6.90
N MET A 7 20.44 20.00 7.40
CA MET A 7 21.56 20.45 6.57
C MET A 7 22.07 19.32 5.66
N LEU A 8 22.27 18.12 6.19
CA LEU A 8 22.72 16.96 5.40
C LEU A 8 21.71 16.59 4.30
N ARG A 9 20.40 16.62 4.59
CA ARG A 9 19.36 16.41 3.57
C ARG A 9 19.36 17.50 2.51
N PHE A 10 19.59 18.75 2.91
CA PHE A 10 19.68 19.86 1.97
C PHE A 10 20.87 19.67 1.01
N VAL A 11 22.07 19.43 1.55
CA VAL A 11 23.27 19.17 0.75
C VAL A 11 23.07 17.95 -0.15
N GLY A 12 22.56 16.84 0.37
CA GLY A 12 22.26 15.65 -0.42
C GLY A 12 21.25 15.91 -1.54
N SER A 13 20.19 16.67 -1.27
CA SER A 13 19.20 17.06 -2.30
C SER A 13 19.80 17.93 -3.39
N PHE A 14 20.73 18.82 -3.03
CA PHE A 14 21.44 19.66 -3.97
C PHE A 14 22.36 18.84 -4.87
N LEU A 15 23.20 17.98 -4.28
CA LEU A 15 24.15 17.14 -5.02
C LEU A 15 23.44 16.19 -5.99
N ILE A 16 22.42 15.46 -5.51
CA ILE A 16 21.65 14.55 -6.37
C ILE A 16 20.85 15.33 -7.41
N GLY A 17 20.26 16.47 -7.02
CA GLY A 17 19.50 17.31 -7.93
C GLY A 17 20.32 17.81 -9.11
N ILE A 18 21.52 18.34 -8.85
CA ILE A 18 22.45 18.78 -9.90
C ILE A 18 22.91 17.59 -10.74
N ALA A 19 23.25 16.45 -10.14
CA ALA A 19 23.67 15.26 -10.89
C ALA A 19 22.58 14.79 -11.87
N LEU A 20 21.31 14.71 -11.43
CA LEU A 20 20.19 14.32 -12.30
C LEU A 20 19.94 15.34 -13.40
N ILE A 21 20.06 16.64 -13.13
CA ILE A 21 19.95 17.67 -14.17
C ILE A 21 21.06 17.49 -15.21
N SER A 22 22.30 17.30 -14.78
CA SER A 22 23.44 17.13 -15.70
C SER A 22 23.29 15.88 -16.56
N ILE A 23 22.93 14.73 -15.97
CA ILE A 23 22.70 13.48 -16.71
C ILE A 23 21.50 13.62 -17.64
N GLY A 24 20.42 14.26 -17.18
CA GLY A 24 19.24 14.49 -18.00
C GLY A 24 19.51 15.39 -19.20
N ILE A 25 20.39 16.41 -19.08
CA ILE A 25 20.88 17.20 -20.20
C ILE A 25 21.72 16.34 -21.16
N ASP A 26 22.57 15.47 -20.62
CA ASP A 26 23.43 14.60 -21.41
C ASP A 26 22.65 13.63 -22.32
N HIS A 27 21.44 13.21 -21.92
CA HIS A 27 20.53 12.44 -22.79
C HIS A 27 20.14 13.18 -24.09
N PHE A 28 20.20 14.52 -24.11
CA PHE A 28 19.95 15.32 -25.32
C PHE A 28 21.23 15.64 -26.09
N VAL A 29 22.37 15.70 -25.40
CA VAL A 29 23.67 16.04 -26.01
C VAL A 29 24.32 14.82 -26.63
N ASN A 30 24.27 13.66 -25.95
CA ASN A 30 24.93 12.41 -26.33
C ASN A 30 23.96 11.21 -26.28
N PRO A 31 22.82 11.23 -27.00
CA PRO A 31 21.82 10.15 -26.94
C PRO A 31 22.36 8.79 -27.38
N ASP A 32 23.31 8.78 -28.33
CA ASP A 32 23.87 7.57 -28.94
C ASP A 32 24.56 6.64 -27.92
N TRP A 33 25.02 7.18 -26.78
CA TRP A 33 25.59 6.39 -25.70
C TRP A 33 24.52 5.57 -24.96
N TYR A 34 23.31 6.11 -24.83
CA TYR A 34 22.22 5.51 -24.05
C TYR A 34 21.30 4.62 -24.88
N VAL A 35 21.11 4.93 -26.17
CA VAL A 35 20.23 4.20 -27.09
C VAL A 35 20.49 2.68 -27.10
N PRO A 36 21.74 2.18 -27.16
CA PRO A 36 22.02 0.75 -27.26
C PRO A 36 21.52 -0.09 -26.08
N ILE A 37 21.44 0.52 -24.88
CA ILE A 37 21.08 -0.21 -23.66
C ILE A 37 19.57 -0.24 -23.39
N VAL A 38 18.78 0.49 -24.16
CA VAL A 38 17.32 0.46 -24.05
C VAL A 38 16.80 -0.91 -24.50
N PRO A 39 15.96 -1.60 -23.70
CA PRO A 39 15.37 -2.87 -24.11
C PRO A 39 14.55 -2.73 -25.39
N SER A 40 14.77 -3.64 -26.36
CA SER A 40 14.07 -3.64 -27.65
C SER A 40 12.54 -3.74 -27.53
N LEU A 41 12.02 -4.31 -26.43
CA LEU A 41 10.59 -4.36 -26.11
C LEU A 41 9.92 -2.98 -26.08
N LEU A 42 10.68 -1.92 -25.79
CA LEU A 42 10.18 -0.56 -25.66
C LEU A 42 9.97 0.15 -27.02
N GLY A 43 10.37 -0.48 -28.13
CA GLY A 43 10.19 0.07 -29.46
C GLY A 43 11.25 1.12 -29.78
N VAL A 44 10.85 2.40 -29.84
CA VAL A 44 11.68 3.54 -30.30
C VAL A 44 12.66 3.98 -29.19
N PRO A 45 13.94 3.58 -29.22
CA PRO A 45 14.86 3.80 -28.09
C PRO A 45 15.14 5.28 -27.81
N GLU A 46 15.30 6.08 -28.87
CA GLU A 46 15.62 7.51 -28.79
C GLU A 46 14.54 8.27 -28.02
N PHE A 47 13.27 7.90 -28.22
CA PHE A 47 12.15 8.50 -27.48
C PHE A 47 12.32 8.29 -25.98
N TRP A 48 12.62 7.06 -25.55
CA TRP A 48 12.74 6.74 -24.13
C TRP A 48 13.94 7.40 -23.47
N VAL A 49 15.07 7.52 -24.19
CA VAL A 49 16.26 8.25 -23.74
C VAL A 49 15.93 9.73 -23.53
N LEU A 50 15.31 10.40 -24.50
CA LEU A 50 14.95 11.81 -24.37
C LEU A 50 13.88 12.03 -23.29
N PHE A 51 12.89 11.14 -23.22
CA PHE A 51 11.83 11.21 -22.20
C PHE A 51 12.39 11.03 -20.80
N SER A 52 13.27 10.05 -20.55
CA SER A 52 13.93 9.91 -19.25
C SER A 52 14.77 11.12 -18.91
N GLY A 53 15.46 11.72 -19.90
CA GLY A 53 16.20 12.97 -19.71
C GLY A 53 15.33 14.14 -19.23
N VAL A 54 14.12 14.32 -19.80
CA VAL A 54 13.16 15.30 -19.28
C VAL A 54 12.80 15.01 -17.83
N VAL A 55 12.47 13.76 -17.52
CA VAL A 55 12.07 13.35 -16.16
C VAL A 55 13.20 13.55 -15.15
N GLU A 56 14.43 13.23 -15.51
CA GLU A 56 15.63 13.48 -14.69
C GLU A 56 15.82 14.96 -14.37
N ILE A 57 15.70 15.84 -15.37
CA ILE A 57 15.79 17.30 -15.17
C ILE A 57 14.68 17.79 -14.23
N VAL A 58 13.43 17.36 -14.46
CA VAL A 58 12.28 17.77 -13.64
C VAL A 58 12.43 17.28 -12.20
N VAL A 59 12.84 16.03 -11.99
CA VAL A 59 13.12 15.47 -10.66
C VAL A 59 14.26 16.25 -10.00
N GLY A 60 15.35 16.49 -10.73
CA GLY A 60 16.50 17.20 -10.22
C GLY A 60 16.14 18.62 -9.75
N LEU A 61 15.41 19.38 -10.57
CA LEU A 61 14.86 20.69 -10.18
C LEU A 61 13.94 20.58 -8.97
N GLY A 62 13.06 19.57 -8.94
CA GLY A 62 12.15 19.31 -7.84
C GLY A 62 12.84 19.00 -6.51
N LEU A 63 14.05 18.44 -6.52
CA LEU A 63 14.85 18.19 -5.31
C LEU A 63 15.44 19.48 -4.70
N LEU A 64 15.73 20.48 -5.54
CA LEU A 64 16.31 21.75 -5.12
C LEU A 64 15.33 22.57 -4.26
N PHE A 65 14.02 22.44 -4.48
CA PHE A 65 13.00 23.18 -3.74
C PHE A 65 12.43 22.37 -2.55
N PRO A 66 12.49 22.89 -1.31
CA PRO A 66 12.00 22.16 -0.13
C PRO A 66 10.53 21.75 -0.20
N LYS A 67 9.67 22.52 -0.89
CA LYS A 67 8.23 22.25 -1.00
C LYS A 67 7.91 21.04 -1.88
N THR A 68 8.72 20.75 -2.88
CA THR A 68 8.52 19.66 -3.84
C THR A 68 9.35 18.42 -3.50
N ARG A 69 10.34 18.56 -2.61
CA ARG A 69 11.36 17.55 -2.31
C ARG A 69 10.81 16.16 -2.02
N THR A 70 9.76 16.02 -1.20
CA THR A 70 9.19 14.69 -0.90
C THR A 70 8.63 14.00 -2.14
N TYR A 71 7.94 14.72 -3.03
CA TYR A 71 7.44 14.15 -4.28
C TYR A 71 8.57 13.91 -5.27
N ALA A 72 9.51 14.85 -5.41
CA ALA A 72 10.67 14.71 -6.28
C ALA A 72 11.54 13.50 -5.88
N SER A 73 11.75 13.30 -4.58
CA SER A 73 12.42 12.11 -4.05
C SER A 73 11.69 10.81 -4.38
N LEU A 74 10.35 10.78 -4.30
CA LEU A 74 9.57 9.60 -4.67
C LEU A 74 9.66 9.32 -6.17
N CYS A 75 9.47 10.34 -7.00
CA CYS A 75 9.60 10.25 -8.44
C CYS A 75 11.00 9.82 -8.85
N GLY A 76 12.03 10.38 -8.23
CA GLY A 76 13.43 10.00 -8.46
C GLY A 76 13.71 8.56 -8.06
N ALA A 77 13.17 8.09 -6.93
CA ALA A 77 13.32 6.68 -6.53
C ALA A 77 12.71 5.73 -7.58
N TRP A 78 11.50 6.04 -8.08
CA TRP A 78 10.88 5.27 -9.16
C TRP A 78 11.65 5.36 -10.48
N LEU A 79 12.10 6.56 -10.85
CA LEU A 79 12.93 6.79 -12.03
C LEU A 79 14.18 5.90 -11.99
N LEU A 80 14.89 5.86 -10.87
CA LEU A 80 16.05 5.00 -10.71
C LEU A 80 15.71 3.50 -10.81
N VAL A 81 14.55 3.07 -10.30
CA VAL A 81 14.08 1.69 -10.50
C VAL A 81 13.87 1.39 -11.99
N PHE A 82 13.22 2.29 -12.73
CA PHE A 82 12.96 2.09 -14.15
C PHE A 82 14.23 2.18 -15.01
N LEU A 83 15.12 3.15 -14.75
CA LEU A 83 16.41 3.27 -15.44
C LEU A 83 17.31 2.06 -15.20
N TYR A 84 17.17 1.37 -14.06
CA TYR A 84 17.92 0.15 -13.82
C TYR A 84 17.55 -0.97 -14.80
N ILE A 85 16.36 -0.96 -15.41
CA ILE A 85 15.98 -1.94 -16.44
C ILE A 85 16.93 -1.86 -17.65
N ALA A 86 17.31 -0.66 -18.10
CA ALA A 86 18.28 -0.48 -19.18
C ALA A 86 19.68 -0.96 -18.77
N ASN A 87 20.08 -0.68 -17.52
CA ASN A 87 21.35 -1.16 -16.97
C ASN A 87 21.41 -2.69 -16.84
N ALA A 88 20.29 -3.32 -16.49
CA ALA A 88 20.16 -4.78 -16.44
C ALA A 88 20.18 -5.38 -17.86
N ASN A 89 19.52 -4.74 -18.83
CA ASN A 89 19.55 -5.15 -20.24
C ASN A 89 20.98 -5.15 -20.80
N MET A 90 21.75 -4.09 -20.53
CA MET A 90 23.18 -4.03 -20.85
C MET A 90 23.98 -5.19 -20.24
N TRP A 91 23.75 -5.50 -18.96
CA TRP A 91 24.44 -6.58 -18.26
C TRP A 91 24.09 -7.96 -18.82
N ILE A 92 22.79 -8.27 -18.95
CA ILE A 92 22.30 -9.59 -19.35
C ILE A 92 22.69 -9.91 -20.80
N ASN A 93 22.61 -8.92 -21.69
CA ASN A 93 22.87 -9.09 -23.12
C ASN A 93 24.31 -8.72 -23.52
N ASN A 94 25.17 -8.39 -22.54
CA ASN A 94 26.57 -8.01 -22.75
C ASN A 94 26.74 -6.93 -23.84
N ILE A 95 25.90 -5.89 -23.78
CA ILE A 95 25.83 -4.84 -24.79
C ILE A 95 27.08 -3.94 -24.65
N PRO A 96 27.90 -3.77 -25.71
CA PRO A 96 29.07 -2.90 -25.66
C PRO A 96 28.66 -1.42 -25.70
N LEU A 97 29.34 -0.60 -24.91
CA LEU A 97 29.27 0.87 -24.96
C LEU A 97 30.60 1.40 -25.48
N ASP A 98 30.58 2.14 -26.58
CA ASP A 98 31.79 2.61 -27.28
C ASP A 98 32.80 1.50 -27.58
N GLY A 99 32.28 0.30 -27.89
CA GLY A 99 33.10 -0.89 -28.17
C GLY A 99 33.64 -1.61 -26.92
N ILE A 100 33.28 -1.16 -25.71
CA ILE A 100 33.73 -1.75 -24.44
C ILE A 100 32.57 -2.46 -23.74
N THR A 101 32.78 -3.74 -23.40
CA THR A 101 31.90 -4.50 -22.49
C THR A 101 32.47 -4.50 -21.08
N TYR A 102 31.61 -4.48 -20.07
CA TYR A 102 32.02 -4.47 -18.66
C TYR A 102 31.95 -5.87 -18.04
N SER A 103 32.86 -6.14 -17.10
CA SER A 103 32.80 -7.38 -16.32
C SER A 103 31.70 -7.34 -15.26
N THR A 104 31.21 -8.51 -14.86
CA THR A 104 30.15 -8.67 -13.85
C THR A 104 30.33 -7.82 -12.58
N PRO A 105 31.53 -7.70 -11.97
CA PRO A 105 31.73 -6.86 -10.79
C PRO A 105 31.30 -5.38 -10.98
N TRP A 106 31.47 -4.81 -12.18
CA TRP A 106 31.05 -3.44 -12.45
C TRP A 106 29.53 -3.28 -12.49
N HIS A 107 28.81 -4.26 -13.03
CA HIS A 107 27.35 -4.24 -13.03
C HIS A 107 26.79 -4.42 -11.61
N VAL A 108 27.42 -5.28 -10.80
CA VAL A 108 27.08 -5.43 -9.37
C VAL A 108 27.34 -4.12 -8.62
N ALA A 109 28.48 -3.47 -8.85
CA ALA A 109 28.78 -2.17 -8.24
C ALA A 109 27.73 -1.11 -8.63
N ARG A 110 27.33 -1.06 -9.91
CA ARG A 110 26.27 -0.16 -10.40
C ARG A 110 24.93 -0.42 -9.71
N LEU A 111 24.54 -1.68 -9.55
CA LEU A 111 23.33 -2.06 -8.80
C LEU A 111 23.38 -1.59 -7.35
N VAL A 112 24.50 -1.80 -6.66
CA VAL A 112 24.67 -1.37 -5.27
C VAL A 112 24.57 0.15 -5.16
N ILE A 113 25.23 0.90 -6.05
CA ILE A 113 25.13 2.35 -6.11
C ILE A 113 23.67 2.78 -6.35
N GLN A 114 22.96 2.13 -7.27
CA GLN A 114 21.56 2.43 -7.56
C GLN A 114 20.67 2.25 -6.31
N ILE A 115 20.85 1.15 -5.57
CA ILE A 115 20.12 0.88 -4.33
C ILE A 115 20.43 1.98 -3.29
N ILE A 116 21.70 2.36 -3.14
CA ILE A 116 22.10 3.43 -2.21
C ILE A 116 21.45 4.76 -2.61
N LEU A 117 21.44 5.12 -3.90
CA LEU A 117 20.82 6.35 -4.39
C LEU A 117 19.30 6.36 -4.13
N ILE A 118 18.61 5.23 -4.35
CA ILE A 118 17.18 5.08 -4.02
C ILE A 118 16.96 5.29 -2.52
N LEU A 119 17.76 4.66 -1.67
CA LEU A 119 17.67 4.83 -0.20
C LEU A 119 17.95 6.27 0.22
N LEU A 120 18.93 6.94 -0.39
CA LEU A 120 19.23 8.35 -0.15
C LEU A 120 18.08 9.26 -0.56
N LEU A 121 17.45 9.02 -1.73
CA LEU A 121 16.27 9.77 -2.16
C LEU A 121 15.12 9.58 -1.18
N CYS A 122 14.84 8.34 -0.76
CA CYS A 122 13.84 8.06 0.28
C CYS A 122 14.17 8.79 1.59
N TRP A 123 15.43 8.81 2.00
CA TRP A 123 15.86 9.52 3.21
C TRP A 123 15.73 11.04 3.09
N ILE A 124 16.10 11.63 1.96
CA ILE A 124 15.96 13.07 1.66
C ILE A 124 14.49 13.48 1.66
N GLY A 125 13.63 12.66 1.03
CA GLY A 125 12.20 12.93 0.90
C GLY A 125 11.40 12.63 2.17
N GLU A 126 12.03 12.07 3.21
CA GLU A 126 11.37 11.53 4.39
C GLU A 126 10.32 10.47 4.03
N ILE A 127 10.63 9.61 3.07
CA ILE A 127 9.81 8.49 2.66
C ILE A 127 10.20 7.28 3.52
N THR A 128 9.26 6.36 3.73
CA THR A 128 9.51 5.09 4.39
C THR A 128 10.78 4.41 3.90
N PRO A 129 11.64 3.90 4.80
CA PRO A 129 11.47 3.79 6.26
C PRO A 129 11.92 5.02 7.07
N PHE A 130 12.28 6.13 6.42
CA PHE A 130 12.94 7.28 7.06
C PHE A 130 12.00 8.41 7.53
N LYS A 131 10.67 8.21 7.42
CA LYS A 131 9.70 9.16 7.98
C LYS A 131 9.68 9.05 9.50
N GLY A 132 9.75 10.20 10.18
CA GLY A 132 9.46 10.31 11.61
C GLY A 132 7.96 10.24 11.92
N LYS A 133 7.53 10.88 13.02
CA LYS A 133 6.10 11.02 13.34
C LYS A 133 5.38 11.86 12.27
N GLU A 134 4.13 11.51 12.00
CA GLU A 134 3.28 12.29 11.10
C GLU A 134 3.00 13.69 11.66
N LYS A 135 2.97 14.70 10.78
CA LYS A 135 2.80 16.10 11.21
C LYS A 135 1.47 16.34 11.94
N LEU A 136 0.42 15.63 11.52
CA LEU A 136 -0.93 15.72 12.09
C LEU A 136 -1.25 14.56 13.04
N TYR A 137 -0.24 13.92 13.61
CA TYR A 137 -0.42 12.71 14.42
C TYR A 137 -1.47 12.86 15.54
N HIS A 138 -1.51 14.02 16.22
CA HIS A 138 -2.45 14.28 17.31
C HIS A 138 -3.89 14.50 16.87
N GLN A 139 -4.14 14.69 15.57
CA GLN A 139 -5.48 14.82 14.99
C GLN A 139 -5.96 13.51 14.37
N LEU A 140 -5.11 12.48 14.33
CA LEU A 140 -5.48 11.19 13.78
C LEU A 140 -6.23 10.36 14.81
N GLU A 141 -7.39 9.88 14.42
CA GLU A 141 -8.01 8.75 15.09
C GLU A 141 -7.35 7.48 14.58
N ILE A 142 -6.90 6.63 15.51
CA ILE A 142 -6.11 5.45 15.21
C ILE A 142 -6.88 4.23 15.70
N PHE A 143 -7.11 3.28 14.79
CA PHE A 143 -7.74 2.00 15.10
C PHE A 143 -6.74 0.89 14.81
N GLU A 144 -6.39 0.12 15.83
CA GLU A 144 -5.54 -1.06 15.71
C GLU A 144 -6.35 -2.32 15.97
N GLY A 145 -6.23 -3.27 15.04
CA GLY A 145 -7.02 -4.48 15.10
C GLY A 145 -6.74 -5.43 13.96
N ARG A 146 -7.69 -6.34 13.77
CA ARG A 146 -7.71 -7.32 12.69
C ARG A 146 -8.99 -7.15 11.89
N ILE A 147 -8.85 -7.08 10.57
CA ILE A 147 -9.98 -7.16 9.64
C ILE A 147 -9.92 -8.51 8.94
N THR A 148 -11.01 -9.27 9.01
CA THR A 148 -11.12 -10.57 8.32
C THR A 148 -12.26 -10.52 7.33
N SER A 149 -12.00 -10.88 6.08
CA SER A 149 -12.96 -10.87 4.98
C SER A 149 -13.14 -12.26 4.39
N MET A 150 -14.39 -12.64 4.11
CA MET A 150 -14.72 -13.93 3.50
C MET A 150 -16.04 -13.88 2.73
N GLY A 151 -16.21 -14.79 1.78
CA GLY A 151 -17.47 -15.07 1.11
C GLY A 151 -17.90 -16.51 1.32
N PHE A 152 -19.18 -16.79 1.13
CA PHE A 152 -19.76 -18.13 1.16
C PHE A 152 -20.49 -18.45 -0.15
N SER A 153 -20.58 -19.73 -0.50
CA SER A 153 -21.25 -20.20 -1.72
C SER A 153 -22.75 -19.88 -1.78
N SER A 154 -23.38 -19.59 -0.64
CA SER A 154 -24.74 -19.04 -0.55
C SER A 154 -24.87 -17.62 -1.12
N GLY A 155 -23.75 -16.91 -1.34
CA GLY A 155 -23.70 -15.50 -1.76
C GLY A 155 -23.51 -14.51 -0.61
N HIS A 156 -23.53 -14.96 0.65
CA HIS A 156 -23.22 -14.09 1.79
C HIS A 156 -21.73 -13.70 1.81
N ARG A 157 -21.44 -12.43 2.09
CA ARG A 157 -20.07 -11.90 2.23
C ARG A 157 -19.93 -11.13 3.53
N PHE A 158 -18.83 -11.35 4.24
CA PHE A 158 -18.59 -10.75 5.55
C PHE A 158 -17.23 -10.04 5.58
N VAL A 159 -17.22 -8.90 6.24
CA VAL A 159 -16.01 -8.19 6.68
C VAL A 159 -16.17 -7.98 8.18
N ILE A 160 -15.29 -8.61 8.96
CA ILE A 160 -15.35 -8.68 10.41
C ILE A 160 -14.21 -7.83 10.95
N GLY A 161 -14.54 -6.84 11.76
CA GLY A 161 -13.59 -6.00 12.49
C GLY A 161 -13.45 -6.47 13.94
N GLN A 162 -12.23 -6.81 14.35
CA GLN A 162 -11.85 -7.01 15.74
C GLN A 162 -10.88 -5.89 16.12
N TRP A 163 -11.34 -4.94 16.93
CA TRP A 163 -10.58 -3.74 17.25
C TRP A 163 -10.13 -3.74 18.70
N ASN A 164 -8.82 -3.74 18.90
CA ASN A 164 -8.20 -3.92 20.21
C ASN A 164 -7.82 -2.58 20.86
N ASP A 165 -7.40 -1.61 20.06
CA ASP A 165 -7.02 -0.28 20.53
C ASP A 165 -7.59 0.79 19.60
N THR A 166 -8.52 1.60 20.14
CA THR A 166 -9.23 2.65 19.40
C THR A 166 -9.58 3.81 20.35
N PRO A 167 -9.98 4.99 19.83
CA PRO A 167 -10.44 6.10 20.66
C PRO A 167 -11.69 5.79 21.50
N PHE A 168 -12.42 4.71 21.17
CA PHE A 168 -13.66 4.30 21.84
C PHE A 168 -13.47 3.09 22.76
N GLY A 169 -12.25 2.59 22.93
CA GLY A 169 -11.98 1.29 23.56
C GLY A 169 -12.04 0.13 22.57
N SER A 170 -11.97 -1.10 23.07
CA SER A 170 -12.07 -2.29 22.21
C SER A 170 -13.52 -2.57 21.82
N PHE A 171 -13.73 -2.99 20.57
CA PHE A 171 -15.05 -3.39 20.08
C PHE A 171 -14.92 -4.32 18.88
N ASN A 172 -16.02 -4.99 18.55
CA ASN A 172 -16.14 -5.82 17.36
C ASN A 172 -17.32 -5.34 16.50
N ASP A 173 -17.16 -5.45 15.20
CA ASP A 173 -18.22 -5.17 14.23
C ASP A 173 -18.22 -6.20 13.09
N ILE A 174 -19.39 -6.38 12.47
CA ILE A 174 -19.55 -7.20 11.27
C ILE A 174 -20.23 -6.34 10.22
N MET A 175 -19.55 -6.12 9.10
CA MET A 175 -20.15 -5.61 7.88
C MET A 175 -20.52 -6.81 7.00
N TRP A 176 -21.80 -6.97 6.74
CA TRP A 176 -22.36 -8.13 6.06
C TRP A 176 -23.08 -7.72 4.78
N VAL A 177 -22.84 -8.45 3.70
CA VAL A 177 -23.61 -8.34 2.46
C VAL A 177 -24.38 -9.62 2.22
N THR A 178 -25.69 -9.49 2.02
CA THR A 178 -26.58 -10.60 1.68
C THR A 178 -26.48 -10.97 0.20
N PRO A 179 -26.96 -12.17 -0.22
CA PRO A 179 -27.04 -12.54 -1.64
C PRO A 179 -27.84 -11.55 -2.48
N ASN A 180 -28.79 -10.84 -1.85
CA ASN A 180 -29.62 -9.81 -2.48
C ASN A 180 -28.97 -8.41 -2.44
N GLN A 181 -27.67 -8.32 -2.17
CA GLN A 181 -26.89 -7.07 -2.15
C GLN A 181 -27.29 -6.05 -1.08
N LYS A 182 -27.93 -6.50 0.01
CA LYS A 182 -28.21 -5.65 1.17
C LYS A 182 -26.97 -5.61 2.08
N ARG A 183 -26.51 -4.41 2.44
CA ARG A 183 -25.40 -4.15 3.38
C ARG A 183 -25.97 -3.91 4.79
N ILE A 184 -25.50 -4.72 5.72
CA ILE A 184 -25.94 -4.73 7.11
C ILE A 184 -24.73 -4.53 8.00
N LEU A 185 -24.82 -3.58 8.93
CA LEU A 185 -23.84 -3.41 10.01
C LEU A 185 -24.36 -4.11 11.25
N VAL A 186 -23.55 -4.97 11.87
CA VAL A 186 -23.83 -5.57 13.18
C VAL A 186 -22.79 -5.05 14.17
N CYS A 187 -23.23 -4.42 15.25
CA CYS A 187 -22.34 -3.86 16.26
C CYS A 187 -23.01 -3.89 17.65
N GLY A 188 -22.21 -4.07 18.71
CA GLY A 188 -22.72 -4.15 20.08
C GLY A 188 -23.08 -2.81 20.73
N ASP A 189 -22.60 -1.69 20.17
CA ASP A 189 -22.74 -0.35 20.76
C ASP A 189 -23.31 0.64 19.74
N GLU A 190 -24.34 1.38 20.14
CA GLU A 190 -25.05 2.32 19.28
C GLU A 190 -24.21 3.54 18.85
N LYS A 191 -23.30 4.02 19.72
CA LYS A 191 -22.40 5.13 19.39
C LYS A 191 -21.38 4.69 18.35
N ILE A 192 -20.83 3.49 18.51
CA ILE A 192 -19.88 2.91 17.56
C ILE A 192 -20.58 2.66 16.21
N ALA A 193 -21.79 2.08 16.23
CA ALA A 193 -22.57 1.86 15.03
C ALA A 193 -22.87 3.16 14.27
N SER A 194 -23.22 4.23 14.99
CA SER A 194 -23.45 5.57 14.42
C SER A 194 -22.18 6.14 13.80
N TYR A 195 -21.03 5.98 14.47
CA TYR A 195 -19.73 6.42 13.96
C TYR A 195 -19.36 5.69 12.65
N ILE A 196 -19.44 4.36 12.63
CA ILE A 196 -19.14 3.54 11.44
C ILE A 196 -20.11 3.90 10.29
N SER A 197 -21.41 4.04 10.59
CA SER A 197 -22.43 4.40 9.59
C SER A 197 -22.24 5.80 9.00
N SER A 198 -21.51 6.69 9.68
CA SER A 198 -21.16 8.01 9.11
C SER A 198 -20.07 7.91 8.03
N MET A 199 -19.28 6.83 8.03
CA MET A 199 -18.14 6.65 7.11
C MET A 199 -18.45 5.72 5.95
N TYR A 200 -19.34 4.74 6.17
CA TYR A 200 -19.69 3.67 5.24
C TYR A 200 -21.19 3.64 4.92
N THR A 201 -21.58 2.76 4.00
CA THR A 201 -22.96 2.65 3.49
C THR A 201 -23.62 1.37 3.98
N PHE A 202 -24.76 1.49 4.66
CA PHE A 202 -25.57 0.36 5.12
C PHE A 202 -27.06 0.64 4.90
N GLU A 203 -27.80 -0.38 4.45
CA GLU A 203 -29.27 -0.32 4.40
C GLU A 203 -29.90 -0.70 5.75
N GLU A 204 -29.17 -1.42 6.61
CA GLU A 204 -29.64 -1.84 7.93
C GLU A 204 -28.51 -1.83 8.95
N VAL A 205 -28.84 -1.46 10.19
CA VAL A 205 -27.93 -1.49 11.33
C VAL A 205 -28.60 -2.30 12.43
N ALA A 206 -27.96 -3.40 12.83
CA ALA A 206 -28.42 -4.31 13.87
C ALA A 206 -27.56 -4.14 15.13
N ILE A 207 -28.15 -3.58 16.19
CA ILE A 207 -27.47 -3.42 17.49
C ILE A 207 -27.62 -4.71 18.29
N GLN A 208 -26.55 -5.50 18.37
CA GLN A 208 -26.51 -6.76 19.13
C GLN A 208 -25.06 -7.13 19.51
N PRO A 209 -24.86 -7.93 20.57
CA PRO A 209 -23.52 -8.36 20.97
C PRO A 209 -22.78 -9.10 19.84
N VAL A 210 -21.50 -8.78 19.67
CA VAL A 210 -20.58 -9.45 18.76
C VAL A 210 -19.41 -10.00 19.59
N SER A 211 -19.47 -11.29 19.91
CA SER A 211 -18.39 -12.00 20.61
C SER A 211 -17.40 -12.54 19.58
N ILE A 212 -16.11 -12.30 19.81
CA ILE A 212 -15.03 -12.86 19.01
C ILE A 212 -14.03 -13.52 19.95
N ASP A 213 -13.88 -14.83 19.82
CA ASP A 213 -12.87 -15.62 20.51
C ASP A 213 -11.70 -15.88 19.55
N GLU A 214 -10.51 -15.39 19.89
CA GLU A 214 -9.31 -15.51 19.06
C GLU A 214 -8.50 -16.75 19.41
N ASN A 215 -8.16 -17.52 18.36
CA ASN A 215 -7.21 -18.61 18.41
C ASN A 215 -5.93 -18.18 17.67
N PRO A 216 -4.76 -18.82 17.91
CA PRO A 216 -3.51 -18.41 17.28
C PRO A 216 -3.56 -18.30 15.75
N ASN A 217 -4.38 -19.13 15.11
CA ASN A 217 -4.55 -19.21 13.66
C ASN A 217 -6.02 -19.05 13.21
N GLY A 218 -6.89 -18.43 14.01
CA GLY A 218 -8.32 -18.35 13.67
C GLY A 218 -9.17 -17.50 14.58
N LEU A 219 -10.46 -17.39 14.26
CA LEU A 219 -11.47 -16.70 15.07
C LEU A 219 -12.74 -17.53 15.13
N GLN A 220 -13.43 -17.45 16.26
CA GLN A 220 -14.83 -17.83 16.38
C GLN A 220 -15.66 -16.59 16.69
N ILE A 221 -16.63 -16.29 15.85
CA ILE A 221 -17.53 -15.15 15.95
C ILE A 221 -18.92 -15.66 16.30
N LYS A 222 -19.56 -15.02 17.28
CA LYS A 222 -20.94 -15.30 17.69
C LYS A 222 -21.74 -14.02 17.86
N THR A 223 -22.94 -14.03 17.29
CA THR A 223 -24.01 -13.04 17.48
C THR A 223 -25.31 -13.79 17.79
N ASN A 224 -26.46 -13.11 17.88
CA ASN A 224 -27.73 -13.81 18.13
C ASN A 224 -28.15 -14.72 16.97
N SER A 225 -27.76 -14.39 15.74
CA SER A 225 -28.22 -15.07 14.53
C SER A 225 -27.10 -15.65 13.67
N ILE A 226 -25.84 -15.28 13.91
CA ILE A 226 -24.68 -15.66 13.09
C ILE A 226 -23.62 -16.29 13.98
N GLU A 227 -23.16 -17.48 13.58
CA GLU A 227 -21.97 -18.15 14.14
C GLU A 227 -21.00 -18.45 13.00
N ILE A 228 -19.76 -17.97 13.10
CA ILE A 228 -18.71 -18.20 12.11
C ILE A 228 -17.45 -18.68 12.82
N SER A 229 -16.88 -19.79 12.38
CA SER A 229 -15.58 -20.29 12.82
C SER A 229 -14.64 -20.32 11.62
N LEU A 230 -13.46 -19.74 11.74
CA LEU A 230 -12.51 -19.66 10.64
C LEU A 230 -11.07 -19.89 11.08
N GLU A 231 -10.27 -20.38 10.13
CA GLU A 231 -8.83 -20.54 10.27
C GLU A 231 -8.11 -19.83 9.12
N TRP A 232 -6.92 -19.31 9.41
CA TRP A 232 -6.06 -18.65 8.44
C TRP A 232 -4.65 -19.24 8.42
N SER A 233 -3.96 -19.00 7.31
CA SER A 233 -2.56 -19.37 7.17
C SER A 233 -1.64 -18.48 8.01
N LYS A 234 -0.40 -18.93 8.23
CA LYS A 234 0.65 -18.17 8.94
C LYS A 234 0.90 -16.76 8.39
N GLY A 235 0.59 -16.53 7.11
CA GLY A 235 0.69 -15.22 6.50
C GLY A 235 2.12 -14.67 6.38
N PHE A 236 2.22 -13.37 6.12
CA PHE A 236 3.47 -12.63 6.01
C PHE A 236 3.36 -11.27 6.71
N THR A 237 4.39 -10.91 7.48
CA THR A 237 4.50 -9.63 8.19
C THR A 237 5.33 -8.64 7.38
N ILE A 238 4.83 -7.40 7.24
CA ILE A 238 5.59 -6.33 6.61
C ILE A 238 6.50 -5.68 7.67
N PRO A 239 7.84 -5.80 7.56
CA PRO A 239 8.75 -5.61 8.70
C PRO A 239 9.16 -4.14 8.95
N PHE A 240 8.47 -3.18 8.35
CA PHE A 240 8.83 -1.76 8.47
C PHE A 240 7.60 -0.86 8.61
N ARG A 241 7.77 0.24 9.34
CA ARG A 241 6.72 1.26 9.51
C ARG A 241 6.58 2.07 8.24
N ARG A 242 5.33 2.36 7.87
CA ARG A 242 5.01 3.13 6.67
C ARG A 242 4.40 4.48 7.01
N SER A 243 4.83 5.52 6.31
CA SER A 243 4.22 6.85 6.44
C SER A 243 2.88 6.88 5.71
N LEU A 244 1.99 7.80 6.11
CA LEU A 244 0.73 8.01 5.41
C LEU A 244 0.95 8.43 3.95
N PHE A 245 2.04 9.18 3.70
CA PHE A 245 2.48 9.52 2.36
C PHE A 245 2.84 8.28 1.53
N PHE A 246 3.60 7.34 2.10
CA PHE A 246 3.97 6.10 1.43
C PHE A 246 2.75 5.21 1.20
N ILE A 247 1.87 5.05 2.18
CA ILE A 247 0.64 4.26 2.04
C ILE A 247 -0.20 4.79 0.89
N LYS A 248 -0.43 6.11 0.85
CA LYS A 248 -1.21 6.76 -0.20
C LYS A 248 -0.61 6.60 -1.60
N ASN A 249 0.68 6.87 -1.77
CA ASN A 249 1.28 7.02 -3.10
C ASN A 249 1.96 5.75 -3.62
N VAL A 250 2.34 4.81 -2.75
CA VAL A 250 3.07 3.60 -3.12
C VAL A 250 2.27 2.36 -2.79
N GLU A 251 1.91 2.17 -1.51
CA GLU A 251 1.20 0.94 -1.10
C GLU A 251 -0.17 0.82 -1.77
N SER A 252 -0.93 1.92 -1.84
CA SER A 252 -2.25 1.90 -2.48
C SER A 252 -2.20 1.59 -3.97
N TRP A 253 -1.09 1.91 -4.64
CA TRP A 253 -0.89 1.56 -6.05
C TRP A 253 -0.68 0.05 -6.20
N PHE A 254 0.20 -0.53 -5.38
CA PHE A 254 0.44 -1.98 -5.35
C PHE A 254 -0.79 -2.77 -4.89
N ALA A 255 -1.51 -2.28 -3.87
CA ALA A 255 -2.74 -2.88 -3.38
C ALA A 255 -3.78 -2.98 -4.50
N LYS A 256 -3.92 -1.93 -5.32
CA LYS A 256 -4.83 -1.91 -6.46
C LYS A 256 -4.43 -2.92 -7.53
N ILE A 257 -3.14 -3.06 -7.82
CA ILE A 257 -2.66 -3.99 -8.86
C ILE A 257 -2.80 -5.45 -8.43
N PHE A 258 -2.36 -5.78 -7.21
CA PHE A 258 -2.25 -7.17 -6.77
C PHE A 258 -3.50 -7.70 -6.07
N PHE A 259 -4.24 -6.84 -5.38
CA PHE A 259 -5.38 -7.24 -4.55
C PHE A 259 -6.70 -6.62 -5.00
N LYS A 260 -6.67 -5.68 -5.95
CA LYS A 260 -7.82 -4.86 -6.37
C LYS A 260 -8.46 -4.07 -5.21
N THR A 261 -7.69 -3.80 -4.15
CA THR A 261 -8.12 -3.03 -2.98
C THR A 261 -7.47 -1.65 -2.98
N LYS A 262 -7.93 -0.76 -2.08
CA LYS A 262 -7.29 0.53 -1.83
C LYS A 262 -6.91 0.65 -0.36
N THR A 263 -5.68 1.07 -0.09
CA THR A 263 -5.22 1.34 1.29
C THR A 263 -5.32 2.83 1.67
N TYR A 264 -5.81 3.66 0.75
CA TYR A 264 -6.11 5.06 1.01
C TYR A 264 -7.39 5.50 0.29
N GLY A 265 -8.21 6.31 0.95
CA GLY A 265 -9.38 6.90 0.34
C GLY A 265 -10.06 7.98 1.18
N ILE A 266 -11.25 8.35 0.73
CA ILE A 266 -12.10 9.34 1.39
C ILE A 266 -13.43 8.64 1.70
N THR A 267 -13.87 8.74 2.96
CA THR A 267 -15.13 8.17 3.47
C THR A 267 -16.33 9.06 3.09
N ASN A 268 -17.55 8.56 3.34
CA ASN A 268 -18.79 9.29 3.03
C ASN A 268 -18.88 10.65 3.75
N ASN A 269 -18.31 10.78 4.95
CA ASN A 269 -18.21 12.03 5.71
C ASN A 269 -16.96 12.86 5.39
N HIS A 270 -16.35 12.68 4.22
CA HIS A 270 -15.19 13.43 3.73
C HIS A 270 -13.90 13.31 4.54
N ARG A 271 -13.80 12.30 5.42
CA ARG A 271 -12.58 12.02 6.17
C ARG A 271 -11.61 11.22 5.33
N LYS A 272 -10.32 11.37 5.60
CA LYS A 272 -9.27 10.63 4.90
C LYS A 272 -8.90 9.42 5.72
N GLU A 273 -8.86 8.26 5.10
CA GLU A 273 -8.57 7.00 5.77
C GLU A 273 -7.38 6.31 5.11
N TRP A 274 -6.49 5.78 5.94
CA TRP A 274 -5.32 5.00 5.53
C TRP A 274 -5.30 3.66 6.27
N TYR A 275 -5.27 2.56 5.52
CA TYR A 275 -5.06 1.23 6.06
C TYR A 275 -3.59 0.85 5.99
N MET A 276 -2.92 0.75 7.14
CA MET A 276 -1.57 0.19 7.21
C MET A 276 -1.66 -1.30 7.52
N ILE A 277 -1.51 -2.14 6.49
CA ILE A 277 -1.57 -3.61 6.64
C ILE A 277 -0.24 -4.11 7.19
N ASN A 278 -0.19 -4.54 8.45
CA ASN A 278 1.04 -5.01 9.11
C ASN A 278 1.30 -6.50 8.89
N HIS A 279 0.25 -7.29 8.78
CA HIS A 279 0.34 -8.73 8.55
C HIS A 279 -0.81 -9.17 7.65
N LEU A 280 -0.55 -10.08 6.71
CA LEU A 280 -1.53 -10.61 5.77
C LEU A 280 -1.55 -12.13 5.84
N SER A 281 -2.71 -12.70 6.12
CA SER A 281 -2.99 -14.13 6.11
C SER A 281 -4.12 -14.45 5.14
N ASN A 282 -4.13 -15.66 4.57
CA ASN A 282 -5.27 -16.15 3.79
C ASN A 282 -6.20 -16.93 4.71
N VAL A 283 -7.51 -16.72 4.62
CA VAL A 283 -8.48 -17.59 5.29
C VAL A 283 -8.54 -18.90 4.49
N ILE A 284 -8.26 -20.02 5.16
CA ILE A 284 -8.10 -21.35 4.54
C ILE A 284 -9.30 -22.26 4.80
N GLN A 285 -9.96 -22.08 5.93
CA GLN A 285 -11.15 -22.83 6.32
C GLN A 285 -12.13 -21.88 7.00
N CYS A 286 -13.42 -22.09 6.74
CA CYS A 286 -14.48 -21.32 7.34
C CYS A 286 -15.76 -22.15 7.37
N GLU A 287 -16.41 -22.18 8.52
CA GLU A 287 -17.75 -22.73 8.73
C GLU A 287 -18.63 -21.61 9.25
N GLY A 288 -19.80 -21.44 8.64
CA GLY A 288 -20.71 -20.36 8.97
C GLY A 288 -22.14 -20.86 9.04
N TYR A 289 -22.88 -20.37 10.03
CA TYR A 289 -24.27 -20.67 10.26
C TYR A 289 -25.04 -19.39 10.49
N MET A 290 -26.25 -19.32 9.94
CA MET A 290 -27.21 -18.26 10.17
C MET A 290 -28.55 -18.86 10.59
N ASN A 291 -29.03 -18.53 11.79
CA ASN A 291 -30.25 -19.12 12.37
C ASN A 291 -30.25 -20.67 12.31
N ASN A 292 -29.10 -21.30 12.60
CA ASN A 292 -28.84 -22.74 12.50
C ASN A 292 -28.85 -23.34 11.07
N GLU A 293 -29.00 -22.53 10.03
CA GLU A 293 -28.84 -22.96 8.64
C GLU A 293 -27.41 -22.70 8.17
N THR A 294 -26.82 -23.61 7.41
CA THR A 294 -25.47 -23.44 6.90
C THR A 294 -25.40 -22.29 5.89
N LEU A 295 -24.37 -21.45 6.00
CA LEU A 295 -24.02 -20.46 4.99
C LEU A 295 -23.37 -21.11 3.75
N GLY A 296 -23.11 -22.41 3.76
CA GLY A 296 -22.42 -23.14 2.70
C GLY A 296 -20.91 -23.14 2.89
N THR A 297 -20.18 -23.49 1.82
CA THR A 297 -18.72 -23.55 1.82
C THR A 297 -18.07 -22.18 1.62
N LEU A 298 -16.84 -22.03 2.13
CA LEU A 298 -15.97 -20.88 1.87
C LEU A 298 -15.81 -20.64 0.37
N SER A 299 -15.95 -19.39 -0.06
CA SER A 299 -15.84 -18.98 -1.46
C SER A 299 -15.12 -17.63 -1.60
N ASN A 300 -14.73 -17.30 -2.83
CA ASN A 300 -14.17 -15.99 -3.13
C ASN A 300 -15.24 -14.90 -3.08
N ILE A 301 -14.81 -13.68 -2.79
CA ILE A 301 -15.61 -12.47 -2.86
C ILE A 301 -15.55 -11.96 -4.31
N ASP A 302 -16.38 -12.52 -5.19
CA ASP A 302 -16.35 -12.22 -6.62
C ASP A 302 -17.10 -10.93 -7.00
N GLU A 303 -18.02 -10.47 -6.16
CA GLU A 303 -18.76 -9.22 -6.34
C GLU A 303 -18.38 -8.20 -5.26
N THR A 304 -18.55 -6.92 -5.57
CA THR A 304 -18.23 -5.82 -4.66
C THR A 304 -19.13 -5.87 -3.43
N CYS A 305 -18.55 -5.63 -2.25
CA CYS A 305 -19.32 -5.43 -1.02
C CYS A 305 -19.93 -4.02 -1.00
N GLY A 306 -19.18 -3.01 -1.47
CA GLY A 306 -19.69 -1.65 -1.67
C GLY A 306 -19.96 -0.86 -0.39
N PHE A 307 -19.26 -1.15 0.71
CA PHE A 307 -19.41 -0.40 1.97
C PHE A 307 -18.82 1.01 1.89
N GLY A 308 -17.75 1.22 1.12
CA GLY A 308 -17.05 2.50 1.06
C GLY A 308 -16.02 2.56 -0.08
N PHE A 309 -14.92 3.27 0.13
CA PHE A 309 -13.95 3.55 -0.93
C PHE A 309 -13.10 2.34 -1.35
N SER A 310 -12.99 1.32 -0.49
CA SER A 310 -12.28 0.06 -0.71
C SER A 310 -13.19 -1.13 -0.47
N ASP A 311 -13.02 -2.14 -1.30
CA ASP A 311 -13.56 -3.48 -1.09
C ASP A 311 -12.46 -4.40 -0.52
N PRO A 312 -12.84 -5.50 0.17
CA PRO A 312 -11.90 -6.55 0.53
C PRO A 312 -11.33 -7.23 -0.74
N PRO A 313 -10.18 -7.91 -0.63
CA PRO A 313 -9.63 -8.65 -1.75
C PRO A 313 -10.55 -9.81 -2.14
N ARG A 314 -10.48 -10.21 -3.41
CA ARG A 314 -11.26 -11.35 -3.94
C ARG A 314 -11.07 -12.64 -3.14
N LYS A 315 -9.83 -12.93 -2.73
CA LYS A 315 -9.53 -14.12 -1.93
C LYS A 315 -9.80 -13.81 -0.45
N PRO A 316 -10.51 -14.69 0.28
CA PRO A 316 -10.71 -14.57 1.72
C PRO A 316 -9.39 -14.35 2.47
N SER A 317 -9.34 -13.34 3.32
CA SER A 317 -8.09 -12.89 3.93
C SER A 317 -8.32 -12.29 5.31
N SER A 318 -7.29 -12.38 6.15
CA SER A 318 -7.26 -11.78 7.47
C SER A 318 -6.01 -10.91 7.60
N VAL A 319 -6.20 -9.64 7.93
CA VAL A 319 -5.12 -8.66 8.01
C VAL A 319 -5.03 -8.04 9.40
N LEU A 320 -3.81 -7.99 9.96
CA LEU A 320 -3.55 -7.05 11.06
C LEU A 320 -3.37 -5.67 10.45
N VAL A 321 -4.16 -4.72 10.93
CA VAL A 321 -4.24 -3.39 10.35
C VAL A 321 -4.14 -2.32 11.43
N LYS A 322 -3.48 -1.23 11.07
CA LYS A 322 -3.56 0.04 11.79
C LYS A 322 -4.17 1.07 10.86
N THR A 323 -5.41 1.42 11.14
CA THR A 323 -6.16 2.43 10.38
C THR A 323 -5.89 3.80 10.98
N HIS A 324 -5.61 4.77 10.13
CA HIS A 324 -5.50 6.17 10.52
C HIS A 324 -6.62 6.95 9.82
N ILE A 325 -7.37 7.73 10.59
CA ILE A 325 -8.47 8.54 10.07
C ILE A 325 -8.24 10.00 10.44
N LEU A 326 -8.23 10.87 9.42
CA LEU A 326 -8.12 12.32 9.53
C LEU A 326 -9.45 12.95 9.13
#